data_AF-A0A0K9NCM3-F1
#
_entry.id   AF-A0A0K9NCM3-F1
#
_cell.length_a   1.000
_cell.length_b   1.000
_cell.length_c   1.000
_cell.angle_alpha   90.00
_cell.angle_beta   90.00
_cell.angle_gamma   90.00
#
_symmetry.space_group_name_H-M   'P 1'
#
loop_
_entity.id
_entity.type
_entity.pdbx_description
1 polymer ?
#
loop_
_entity_poly.entity_id
_entity_poly.type
_entity_poly.pdbx_seq_one_letter_code
_entity_poly.pdbx_strand_id
1 'polypeptide(L)'
;MLYENIKKLVEYGVETGLTPECERSYTTNLLLDLFHEVNYEDTECSLADIDLEAVLKELLDEACARGIIENSITYRDLFDTKLMNCLLPRPAQVQETFWKKYANCPREATDYFYRLSQDSDYIRTYRVKKDMKWKVDSPYGEMDITINLSKPEKDPKAIAAARNAGASGYPKCLLCMENEGYAGRPDHPARENHRIIPITVNGGRWGFQYSPYVYYNEHCIVLNGEHTPMKIEKNTFVKLFDFVKLFPHYFLGSNADLPIVGGSILSHDHFQGGNYTFAMAKAPVEIPVTIPGYEDVEAGIVKWPLSVLRVRSRDETRLIELADHVLKVWRAYTDEEACIFAETDGEPHNTVTPIARKTGEAFELDLALRNNMTTEEHPLGVYHPHAQYHNIKKENIGLIEVMGLAVLPSRLKDEMELLAEYITEGRDISRSEKIAKHAAWAASFKGRYQITKENVMDVLKEEVGITFTKVLEDAGVYKCTEEGRKAFLRFIQAL
;
A
#
# COMPACT_ATOMS: atom_id res chain seq x y z
N MET A 1 38.14 2.06 10.03
CA MET A 1 36.66 2.13 10.12
C MET A 1 36.00 2.77 8.90
N LEU A 2 36.18 4.08 8.61
CA LEU A 2 35.54 4.70 7.42
C LEU A 2 35.91 4.00 6.10
N TYR A 3 37.21 3.87 5.78
CA TYR A 3 37.65 3.23 4.54
C TYR A 3 37.20 1.78 4.40
N GLU A 4 37.22 1.01 5.49
CA GLU A 4 36.71 -0.36 5.52
C GLU A 4 35.21 -0.42 5.18
N ASN A 5 34.39 0.48 5.73
CA ASN A 5 32.96 0.51 5.45
C ASN A 5 32.64 1.05 4.05
N ILE A 6 33.42 2.01 3.53
CA ILE A 6 33.35 2.41 2.11
C ILE A 6 33.67 1.20 1.22
N LYS A 7 34.75 0.48 1.50
CA LYS A 7 35.15 -0.71 0.75
C LYS A 7 34.07 -1.79 0.76
N LYS A 8 33.49 -2.08 1.93
CA LYS A 8 32.36 -3.02 2.07
C LYS A 8 31.13 -2.56 1.29
N LEU A 9 30.77 -1.28 1.34
CA LEU A 9 29.61 -0.78 0.60
C LEU A 9 29.82 -0.88 -0.92
N VAL A 10 31.02 -0.60 -1.41
CA VAL A 10 31.36 -0.77 -2.83
C VAL A 10 31.31 -2.25 -3.23
N GLU A 11 31.88 -3.14 -2.41
CA GLU A 11 31.82 -4.58 -2.66
C GLU A 11 30.37 -5.09 -2.69
N TYR A 12 29.54 -4.66 -1.74
CA TYR A 12 28.10 -4.96 -1.76
C TYR A 12 27.45 -4.54 -3.09
N GLY A 13 27.78 -3.34 -3.59
CA GLY A 13 27.30 -2.87 -4.88
C GLY A 13 27.71 -3.77 -6.04
N VAL A 14 28.94 -4.30 -6.02
CA VAL A 14 29.44 -5.24 -7.03
C VAL A 14 28.76 -6.61 -6.93
N GLU A 15 28.67 -7.19 -5.73
CA GLU A 15 28.08 -8.51 -5.51
C GLU A 15 26.59 -8.57 -5.88
N THR A 16 25.85 -7.49 -5.59
CA THR A 16 24.43 -7.36 -5.96
C THR A 16 24.21 -6.98 -7.41
N GLY A 17 25.25 -6.52 -8.12
CA GLY A 17 25.16 -6.05 -9.50
C GLY A 17 24.55 -4.65 -9.65
N LEU A 18 24.46 -3.87 -8.57
CA LEU A 18 24.16 -2.44 -8.64
C LEU A 18 25.30 -1.68 -9.34
N THR A 19 26.53 -2.00 -8.94
CA THR A 19 27.76 -1.38 -9.43
C THR A 19 28.52 -2.38 -10.31
N PRO A 20 28.79 -2.07 -11.59
CA PRO A 20 29.71 -2.86 -12.39
C PRO A 20 31.12 -2.84 -11.80
N GLU A 21 31.87 -3.95 -11.88
CA GLU A 21 33.25 -4.01 -11.36
C GLU A 21 34.16 -2.90 -11.94
N CYS A 22 33.96 -2.52 -13.20
CA CYS A 22 34.72 -1.43 -13.83
C CYS A 22 34.44 -0.04 -13.24
N GLU A 23 33.38 0.12 -12.45
CA GLU A 23 33.00 1.37 -11.78
C GLU A 23 33.40 1.40 -10.30
N ARG A 24 34.07 0.37 -9.78
CA ARG A 24 34.53 0.29 -8.36
C ARG A 24 35.21 1.57 -7.89
N SER A 25 36.27 2.00 -8.58
CA SER A 25 37.01 3.21 -8.21
C SER A 25 36.17 4.48 -8.36
N TYR A 26 35.25 4.53 -9.32
CA TYR A 26 34.34 5.65 -9.50
C TYR A 26 33.39 5.78 -8.30
N THR A 27 32.75 4.68 -7.88
CA THR A 27 31.88 4.64 -6.70
C THR A 27 32.64 4.95 -5.41
N THR A 28 33.86 4.41 -5.24
CA THR A 28 34.71 4.76 -4.09
C THR A 28 34.94 6.26 -4.00
N ASN A 29 35.30 6.92 -5.11
CA ASN A 29 35.56 8.35 -5.13
C ASN A 29 34.32 9.19 -4.80
N LEU A 30 33.14 8.78 -5.28
CA LEU A 30 31.89 9.46 -4.93
C LEU A 30 31.59 9.36 -3.44
N LEU A 31 31.79 8.18 -2.83
CA LEU A 31 31.58 7.99 -1.40
C LEU A 31 32.57 8.83 -0.58
N LEU A 32 33.84 8.89 -0.96
CA LEU A 32 34.85 9.72 -0.29
C LEU A 32 34.47 11.21 -0.31
N ASP A 33 33.98 11.71 -1.44
CA ASP A 33 33.50 13.09 -1.58
C ASP A 33 32.34 13.40 -0.61
N LEU A 34 31.39 12.47 -0.43
CA LEU A 34 30.31 12.61 0.55
C LEU A 34 30.79 12.72 2.00
N PHE A 35 31.96 12.16 2.32
CA PHE A 35 32.60 12.26 3.62
C PHE A 35 33.62 13.40 3.74
N HIS A 36 33.75 14.23 2.69
CA HIS A 36 34.76 15.27 2.55
C HIS A 36 36.19 14.73 2.71
N GLU A 37 36.42 13.50 2.26
CA GLU A 37 37.68 12.79 2.43
C GLU A 37 38.52 12.85 1.15
N VAL A 38 39.79 13.25 1.29
CA VAL A 38 40.72 13.44 0.16
C VAL A 38 41.74 12.32 0.02
N ASN A 39 41.76 11.38 0.98
CA ASN A 39 42.64 10.23 1.00
C ASN A 39 41.82 8.92 0.98
N TYR A 40 42.47 7.82 0.59
CA TYR A 40 41.89 6.49 0.70
C TYR A 40 43.00 5.48 0.99
N GLU A 41 42.81 4.68 2.04
CA GLU A 41 43.69 3.57 2.37
C GLU A 41 42.92 2.26 2.20
N ASP A 42 43.38 1.44 1.26
CA ASP A 42 42.83 0.12 1.04
C ASP A 42 43.21 -0.79 2.21
N THR A 43 42.27 -0.94 3.15
CA THR A 43 42.47 -1.69 4.39
C THR A 43 41.99 -3.13 4.19
N GLU A 44 42.72 -4.09 4.76
CA GLU A 44 42.26 -5.48 4.81
C GLU A 44 41.02 -5.56 5.72
N CYS A 45 39.92 -6.06 5.17
CA CYS A 45 38.69 -6.32 5.92
C CYS A 45 37.96 -7.53 5.32
N SER A 46 37.08 -8.16 6.11
CA SER A 46 36.22 -9.21 5.60
C SER A 46 35.18 -8.63 4.65
N LEU A 47 35.09 -9.23 3.46
CA LEU A 47 34.14 -8.89 2.41
C LEU A 47 33.08 -9.98 2.20
N ALA A 48 33.13 -11.08 2.94
CA ALA A 48 32.08 -12.09 2.91
C ALA A 48 30.86 -11.66 3.73
N ASP A 49 29.67 -12.03 3.24
CA ASP A 49 28.38 -11.88 3.93
C ASP A 49 28.10 -10.46 4.43
N ILE A 50 28.25 -9.46 3.55
CA ILE A 50 28.12 -8.04 3.91
C ILE A 50 26.68 -7.73 4.35
N ASP A 51 26.51 -7.34 5.61
CA ASP A 51 25.26 -6.80 6.14
C ASP A 51 25.15 -5.31 5.81
N LEU A 52 24.28 -4.98 4.85
CA LEU A 52 24.04 -3.61 4.41
C LEU A 52 23.56 -2.69 5.55
N GLU A 53 22.67 -3.15 6.44
CA GLU A 53 22.15 -2.33 7.54
C GLU A 53 23.29 -1.95 8.49
N ALA A 54 24.16 -2.90 8.81
CA ALA A 54 25.33 -2.66 9.65
C ALA A 54 26.32 -1.70 9.00
N VAL A 55 26.64 -1.88 7.71
CA VAL A 55 27.57 -0.99 6.98
C VAL A 55 27.02 0.43 6.90
N LEU A 56 25.76 0.61 6.52
CA LEU A 56 25.11 1.92 6.46
C LEU A 56 25.07 2.57 7.84
N LYS A 57 24.75 1.81 8.90
CA LYS A 57 24.74 2.33 10.28
C LYS A 57 26.10 2.93 10.65
N GLU A 58 27.20 2.22 10.42
CA GLU A 58 28.54 2.70 10.77
C GLU A 58 28.95 3.93 9.94
N LEU A 59 28.60 3.97 8.64
CA LEU A 59 28.81 5.14 7.79
C LEU A 59 28.00 6.36 8.26
N LEU A 60 26.75 6.15 8.68
CA LEU A 60 25.89 7.20 9.23
C LEU A 60 26.40 7.71 10.59
N ASP A 61 26.89 6.82 11.44
CA ASP A 61 27.50 7.17 12.72
C ASP A 61 28.75 8.03 12.52
N GLU A 62 29.60 7.67 11.55
CA GLU A 62 30.77 8.47 11.17
C GLU A 62 30.36 9.86 10.64
N ALA A 63 29.34 9.93 9.77
CA ALA A 63 28.83 11.20 9.25
C ALA A 63 28.29 12.10 10.37
N CYS A 64 27.62 11.53 11.37
CA CYS A 64 27.18 12.25 12.57
C CYS A 64 28.37 12.72 13.41
N ALA A 65 29.36 11.85 13.66
CA ALA A 65 30.53 12.15 14.48
C ALA A 65 31.38 13.28 13.90
N ARG A 66 31.48 13.35 12.56
CA ARG A 66 32.17 14.41 11.82
C ARG A 66 31.33 15.69 11.65
N GLY A 67 30.05 15.69 12.07
CA GLY A 67 29.14 16.81 11.90
C GLY A 67 28.72 17.08 10.46
N ILE A 68 28.82 16.08 9.57
CA ILE A 68 28.36 16.15 8.17
C ILE A 68 26.82 16.17 8.13
N ILE A 69 26.19 15.41 9.02
CA ILE A 69 24.74 15.36 9.21
C ILE A 69 24.37 15.49 10.68
N GLU A 70 23.16 15.94 10.96
CA GLU A 70 22.61 15.88 12.31
C GLU A 70 22.26 14.44 12.70
N ASN A 71 22.44 14.09 13.97
CA ASN A 71 22.09 12.77 14.48
C ASN A 71 20.58 12.68 14.78
N SER A 72 19.78 12.49 13.73
CA SER A 72 18.34 12.20 13.82
C SER A 72 17.92 11.16 12.78
N ILE A 73 16.76 10.52 12.99
CA ILE A 73 16.21 9.53 12.05
C ILE A 73 16.06 10.16 10.65
N THR A 74 15.51 11.37 10.58
CA THR A 74 15.25 12.02 9.30
C THR A 74 16.54 12.32 8.52
N TYR A 75 17.56 12.90 9.15
CA TYR A 75 18.80 13.23 8.42
C TYR A 75 19.62 12.00 8.07
N ARG A 76 19.57 10.95 8.90
CA ARG A 76 20.14 9.66 8.58
C ARG A 76 19.47 9.03 7.35
N ASP A 77 18.14 9.05 7.29
CA ASP A 77 17.34 8.58 6.15
C ASP A 77 17.53 9.41 4.87
N LEU A 78 17.96 10.67 4.97
CA LEU A 78 18.33 11.46 3.79
C LEU A 78 19.72 11.03 3.29
N PHE A 79 20.69 10.92 4.20
CA PHE A 79 22.08 10.63 3.84
C PHE A 79 22.29 9.20 3.36
N ASP A 80 21.60 8.21 3.93
CA ASP A 80 21.74 6.83 3.46
C ASP A 80 21.28 6.63 2.01
N THR A 81 20.19 7.29 1.58
CA THR A 81 19.74 7.23 0.19
C THR A 81 20.76 7.88 -0.75
N LYS A 82 21.46 8.92 -0.27
CA LYS A 82 22.56 9.57 -0.99
C LYS A 82 23.76 8.64 -1.13
N LEU A 83 24.15 7.94 -0.06
CA LEU A 83 25.19 6.91 -0.09
C LEU A 83 24.83 5.81 -1.09
N MET A 84 23.61 5.28 -1.01
CA MET A 84 23.14 4.23 -1.92
C MET A 84 23.14 4.69 -3.39
N ASN A 85 22.75 5.94 -3.67
CA ASN A 85 22.75 6.46 -5.04
C ASN A 85 24.14 6.44 -5.71
N CYS A 86 25.24 6.46 -4.95
CA CYS A 86 26.59 6.30 -5.51
C CYS A 86 26.83 4.92 -6.15
N LEU A 87 26.05 3.91 -5.76
CA LEU A 87 26.15 2.52 -6.25
C LEU A 87 25.22 2.28 -7.43
N LEU A 88 24.13 3.04 -7.56
CA LEU A 88 23.06 2.69 -8.47
C LEU A 88 23.39 3.04 -9.93
N PRO A 89 22.93 2.21 -10.89
CA PRO A 89 22.92 2.58 -12.30
C PRO A 89 22.02 3.80 -12.54
N ARG A 90 22.30 4.55 -13.61
CA ARG A 90 21.47 5.68 -14.04
C ARG A 90 20.11 5.18 -14.54
N PRO A 91 19.04 6.00 -14.49
CA PRO A 91 17.69 5.58 -14.91
C PRO A 91 17.64 4.93 -16.30
N ALA A 92 18.35 5.47 -17.29
CA ALA A 92 18.37 4.90 -18.64
C ALA A 92 18.92 3.46 -18.70
N GLN A 93 19.93 3.12 -17.90
CA GLN A 93 20.51 1.78 -17.86
C GLN A 93 19.55 0.76 -17.21
N VAL A 94 18.83 1.19 -16.17
CA VAL A 94 17.77 0.39 -15.52
C VAL A 94 16.64 0.11 -16.50
N GLN A 95 16.17 1.14 -17.21
CA GLN A 95 15.10 1.02 -18.20
C GLN A 95 15.50 0.10 -19.34
N GLU A 96 16.70 0.23 -19.87
CA GLU A 96 17.21 -0.64 -20.92
C GLU A 96 17.25 -2.11 -20.46
N THR A 97 17.75 -2.36 -19.25
CA THR A 97 17.81 -3.71 -18.68
C THR A 97 16.42 -4.29 -18.45
N PHE A 98 15.49 -3.48 -17.94
CA PHE A 98 14.10 -3.88 -17.72
C PHE A 98 13.45 -4.33 -19.03
N TRP A 99 13.52 -3.52 -20.08
CA TRP A 99 12.87 -3.84 -21.36
C TRP A 99 13.56 -4.98 -22.11
N LYS A 100 14.88 -5.16 -21.96
CA LYS A 100 15.58 -6.35 -22.45
C LYS A 100 15.05 -7.63 -21.80
N LYS A 101 14.84 -7.62 -20.47
CA LYS A 101 14.25 -8.75 -19.75
C LYS A 101 12.78 -8.97 -20.09
N TYR A 102 12.05 -7.88 -20.28
CA TYR A 102 10.63 -7.92 -20.67
C TYR A 102 10.43 -8.65 -22.01
N ALA A 103 11.36 -8.46 -22.95
CA ALA A 103 11.33 -9.15 -24.25
C ALA A 103 11.42 -10.69 -24.14
N ASN A 104 12.00 -11.21 -23.05
CA ASN A 104 11.95 -12.65 -22.74
C ASN A 104 10.59 -13.01 -22.12
N CYS A 105 10.27 -12.39 -20.98
CA CYS A 105 8.92 -12.42 -20.42
C CYS A 105 8.70 -11.26 -19.42
N PRO A 106 7.44 -10.81 -19.22
CA PRO A 106 7.13 -9.74 -18.27
C PRO A 106 7.61 -10.00 -16.83
N ARG A 107 7.57 -11.26 -16.40
CA ARG A 107 7.98 -11.67 -15.04
C ARG A 107 9.48 -11.44 -14.80
N GLU A 108 10.34 -11.77 -15.76
CA GLU A 108 11.78 -11.54 -15.62
C GLU A 108 12.12 -10.05 -15.42
N ALA A 109 11.38 -9.16 -16.08
CA ALA A 109 11.54 -7.72 -15.93
C ALA A 109 11.15 -7.25 -14.53
N THR A 110 9.98 -7.68 -14.04
CA THR A 110 9.50 -7.33 -12.69
C THR A 110 10.37 -7.93 -11.59
N ASP A 111 10.83 -9.18 -11.74
CA ASP A 111 11.70 -9.85 -10.77
C ASP A 111 13.05 -9.13 -10.64
N TYR A 112 13.61 -8.68 -11.76
CA TYR A 112 14.81 -7.84 -11.77
C TYR A 112 14.57 -6.50 -11.07
N PHE A 113 13.49 -5.81 -11.42
CA PHE A 113 13.23 -4.48 -10.89
C PHE A 113 12.88 -4.49 -9.41
N TYR A 114 12.18 -5.54 -8.94
CA TYR A 114 11.88 -5.72 -7.52
C TYR A 114 13.16 -5.97 -6.74
N ARG A 115 14.04 -6.85 -7.24
CA ARG A 115 15.36 -7.09 -6.64
C ARG A 115 16.20 -5.82 -6.59
N LEU A 116 16.28 -5.07 -7.69
CA LEU A 116 16.96 -3.77 -7.73
C LEU A 116 16.42 -2.82 -6.64
N SER A 117 15.09 -2.80 -6.46
CA SER A 117 14.44 -1.95 -5.45
C SER A 117 14.73 -2.40 -4.01
N GLN A 118 15.02 -3.67 -3.78
CA GLN A 118 15.46 -4.20 -2.49
C GLN A 118 16.94 -3.92 -2.24
N ASP A 119 17.80 -4.20 -3.23
CA ASP A 119 19.26 -4.07 -3.10
C ASP A 119 19.70 -2.60 -3.03
N SER A 120 18.95 -1.70 -3.68
CA SER A 120 19.19 -0.25 -3.59
C SER A 120 18.83 0.38 -2.23
N ASP A 121 18.30 -0.41 -1.29
CA ASP A 121 17.68 0.04 -0.04
C ASP A 121 16.51 1.03 -0.23
N TYR A 122 15.92 1.09 -1.43
CA TYR A 122 14.68 1.85 -1.63
C TYR A 122 13.51 1.17 -0.91
N ILE A 123 13.42 -0.15 -1.04
CA ILE A 123 12.64 -1.02 -0.16
C ILE A 123 13.55 -1.47 0.97
N ARG A 124 13.40 -0.83 2.13
CA ARG A 124 14.22 -1.11 3.31
C ARG A 124 13.85 -2.45 3.95
N THR A 125 14.39 -3.53 3.42
CA THR A 125 13.96 -4.90 3.77
C THR A 125 14.13 -5.21 5.26
N TYR A 126 15.15 -4.66 5.92
CA TYR A 126 15.36 -4.80 7.38
C TYR A 126 14.28 -4.10 8.21
N ARG A 127 13.64 -3.05 7.70
CA ARG A 127 12.47 -2.42 8.35
C ARG A 127 11.20 -3.22 8.10
N VAL A 128 11.00 -3.69 6.86
CA VAL A 128 9.82 -4.49 6.48
C VAL A 128 9.76 -5.82 7.25
N LYS A 129 10.91 -6.45 7.53
CA LYS A 129 10.98 -7.69 8.34
C LYS A 129 10.47 -7.51 9.78
N LYS A 130 10.37 -6.27 10.28
CA LYS A 130 9.85 -5.98 11.63
C LYS A 130 8.31 -5.95 11.66
N ASP A 131 7.65 -5.80 10.51
CA ASP A 131 6.18 -5.76 10.44
C ASP A 131 5.58 -7.04 11.01
N MET A 132 4.54 -6.90 11.84
CA MET A 132 3.76 -8.05 12.29
C MET A 132 2.78 -8.44 11.19
N LYS A 133 2.76 -9.72 10.82
CA LYS A 133 1.84 -10.27 9.83
C LYS A 133 1.25 -11.57 10.34
N TRP A 134 -0.06 -11.71 10.28
CA TRP A 134 -0.78 -12.95 10.59
C TRP A 134 -2.07 -13.03 9.80
N LYS A 135 -2.73 -14.18 9.88
CA LYS A 135 -3.95 -14.49 9.16
C LYS A 135 -5.02 -14.91 10.14
N VAL A 136 -6.27 -14.56 9.84
CA VAL A 136 -7.43 -14.88 10.68
C VAL A 136 -8.55 -15.39 9.78
N ASP A 137 -9.16 -16.51 10.15
CA ASP A 137 -10.29 -17.06 9.42
C ASP A 137 -11.54 -16.19 9.58
N SER A 138 -12.34 -16.08 8.52
CA SER A 138 -13.62 -15.39 8.56
C SER A 138 -14.66 -16.11 7.70
N PRO A 139 -15.95 -15.78 7.84
CA PRO A 139 -17.01 -16.30 6.96
C PRO A 139 -16.79 -16.04 5.45
N TYR A 140 -15.88 -15.11 5.10
CA TYR A 140 -15.57 -14.69 3.75
C TYR A 140 -14.21 -15.22 3.24
N GLY A 141 -13.50 -16.00 4.06
CA GLY A 141 -12.14 -16.48 3.79
C GLY A 141 -11.11 -15.92 4.78
N GLU A 142 -9.85 -16.30 4.59
CA GLU A 142 -8.73 -15.91 5.44
C GLU A 142 -8.35 -14.44 5.23
N MET A 143 -8.51 -13.60 6.25
CA MET A 143 -8.14 -12.19 6.24
C MET A 143 -6.66 -12.02 6.56
N ASP A 144 -5.94 -11.23 5.75
CA ASP A 144 -4.56 -10.86 6.03
C ASP A 144 -4.53 -9.68 6.99
N ILE A 145 -3.75 -9.77 8.06
CA ILE A 145 -3.60 -8.68 9.04
C ILE A 145 -2.12 -8.28 9.12
N THR A 146 -1.86 -6.98 9.06
CA THR A 146 -0.52 -6.44 9.28
C THR A 146 -0.51 -5.20 10.18
N ILE A 147 0.46 -5.15 11.09
CA ILE A 147 0.84 -3.90 11.77
C ILE A 147 2.13 -3.42 11.10
N ASN A 148 2.06 -2.30 10.38
CA ASN A 148 3.22 -1.73 9.71
C ASN A 148 4.11 -0.98 10.72
N LEU A 149 5.31 -1.49 10.92
CA LEU A 149 6.38 -0.91 11.74
C LEU A 149 7.51 -0.33 10.88
N SER A 150 7.46 -0.53 9.56
CA SER A 150 8.47 -0.05 8.61
C SER A 150 8.40 1.46 8.35
N LYS A 151 7.25 2.09 8.59
CA LYS A 151 7.08 3.54 8.45
C LYS A 151 7.59 4.28 9.71
N PRO A 152 8.65 5.11 9.61
CA PRO A 152 9.18 5.84 10.75
C PRO A 152 8.20 6.92 11.24
N GLU A 153 8.10 7.10 12.56
CA GLU A 153 7.45 8.27 13.15
C GLU A 153 8.27 9.53 12.88
N LYS A 154 7.59 10.65 12.63
CA LYS A 154 8.28 11.93 12.38
C LYS A 154 8.85 12.48 13.68
N ASP A 155 10.16 12.77 13.69
CA ASP A 155 10.87 13.38 14.83
C ASP A 155 10.33 14.79 15.12
N PRO A 156 9.99 15.14 16.38
CA PRO A 156 9.61 16.50 16.78
C PRO A 156 10.57 17.60 16.30
N LYS A 157 11.87 17.33 16.25
CA LYS A 157 12.88 18.26 15.72
C LYS A 157 12.75 18.47 14.21
N ALA A 158 12.53 17.40 13.45
CA ALA A 158 12.28 17.46 12.02
C ALA A 158 10.97 18.22 11.71
N ILE A 159 9.93 18.03 12.54
CA ILE A 159 8.68 18.79 12.45
C ILE A 159 8.93 20.29 12.68
N ALA A 160 9.74 20.65 13.67
CA ALA A 160 10.09 22.05 13.93
C ALA A 160 10.91 22.67 12.78
N ALA A 161 11.91 21.94 12.27
CA ALA A 161 12.71 22.37 11.12
C ALA A 161 11.85 22.55 9.86
N ALA A 162 10.96 21.61 9.57
CA ALA A 162 10.00 21.69 8.47
C ALA A 162 9.06 22.90 8.57
N ARG A 163 8.61 23.26 9.78
CA ARG A 163 7.78 24.46 10.00
C ARG A 163 8.53 25.76 9.73
N ASN A 164 9.84 25.77 9.96
CA ASN A 164 10.69 26.94 9.76
C ASN A 164 11.26 27.02 8.33
N ALA A 165 11.24 25.92 7.58
CA ALA A 165 11.60 25.90 6.17
C ALA A 165 10.49 26.57 5.34
N GLY A 166 10.88 27.40 4.35
CA GLY A 166 9.93 27.96 3.40
C GLY A 166 9.20 26.84 2.63
N ALA A 167 7.95 27.06 2.26
CA ALA A 167 7.19 26.10 1.47
C ALA A 167 7.89 25.84 0.13
N SER A 168 8.40 24.63 -0.08
CA SER A 168 8.91 24.18 -1.38
C SER A 168 7.78 23.58 -2.21
N GLY A 169 7.62 24.03 -3.45
CA GLY A 169 6.64 23.50 -4.40
C GLY A 169 7.13 22.32 -5.23
N TYR A 170 8.36 21.82 -5.00
CA TYR A 170 8.99 20.78 -5.82
C TYR A 170 9.65 19.67 -4.98
N PRO A 171 9.43 18.38 -5.32
CA PRO A 171 8.34 17.86 -6.14
C PRO A 171 6.97 18.23 -5.55
N LYS A 172 5.95 18.37 -6.40
CA LYS A 172 4.62 18.83 -5.97
C LYS A 172 3.93 17.87 -4.99
N CYS A 173 4.18 16.56 -5.11
CA CYS A 173 3.72 15.55 -4.17
C CYS A 173 4.66 14.32 -4.18
N LEU A 174 4.32 13.32 -3.36
CA LEU A 174 5.11 12.08 -3.19
C LEU A 174 5.06 11.13 -4.41
N LEU A 175 4.17 11.38 -5.37
CA LEU A 175 3.95 10.53 -6.54
C LEU A 175 4.42 11.17 -7.86
N CYS A 176 4.88 12.43 -7.82
CA CYS A 176 5.45 13.10 -8.98
C CYS A 176 6.68 12.35 -9.52
N MET A 177 6.79 12.20 -10.85
CA MET A 177 7.94 11.56 -11.51
C MET A 177 9.26 12.23 -11.14
N GLU A 178 9.20 13.53 -10.85
CA GLU A 178 10.28 14.40 -10.38
C GLU A 178 10.92 13.96 -9.06
N ASN A 179 10.31 12.99 -8.36
CA ASN A 179 10.92 12.36 -7.21
C ASN A 179 12.08 11.44 -7.57
N GLU A 180 12.18 10.90 -8.79
CA GLU A 180 13.31 10.04 -9.18
C GLU A 180 14.63 10.83 -9.04
N GLY A 181 15.52 10.37 -8.15
CA GLY A 181 16.79 11.04 -7.88
C GLY A 181 16.70 12.25 -6.92
N TYR A 182 15.56 12.51 -6.29
CA TYR A 182 15.39 13.70 -5.43
C TYR A 182 16.07 13.51 -4.06
N ALA A 183 16.93 14.47 -3.68
CA ALA A 183 17.68 14.46 -2.41
C ALA A 183 16.82 14.49 -1.13
N GLY A 184 15.55 14.87 -1.26
CA GLY A 184 14.66 15.02 -0.10
C GLY A 184 14.96 16.26 0.73
N ARG A 185 14.19 16.40 1.81
CA ARG A 185 14.24 17.47 2.82
C ARG A 185 13.47 17.00 4.07
N PRO A 186 13.57 17.67 5.23
CA PRO A 186 12.93 17.19 6.46
C PRO A 186 11.41 16.90 6.36
N ASP A 187 10.69 17.61 5.48
CA ASP A 187 9.26 17.45 5.22
C ASP A 187 8.91 16.55 4.02
N HIS A 188 9.90 16.14 3.21
CA HIS A 188 9.71 15.37 1.98
C HIS A 188 10.81 14.33 1.79
N PRO A 189 10.48 13.04 1.71
CA PRO A 189 11.47 11.97 1.80
C PRO A 189 12.46 11.99 0.62
N ALA A 190 13.68 11.53 0.87
CA ALA A 190 14.65 11.31 -0.18
C ALA A 190 14.27 10.12 -1.07
N ARG A 191 14.68 10.23 -2.33
CA ARG A 191 14.39 9.31 -3.43
C ARG A 191 15.59 9.25 -4.40
N GLU A 192 16.79 9.50 -3.90
CA GLU A 192 18.03 9.42 -4.71
C GLU A 192 18.28 8.00 -5.23
N ASN A 193 18.03 7.01 -4.37
CA ASN A 193 18.11 5.58 -4.71
C ASN A 193 16.83 5.02 -5.35
N HIS A 194 15.86 5.88 -5.69
CA HIS A 194 14.61 5.47 -6.34
C HIS A 194 14.76 5.43 -7.87
N ARG A 195 14.10 4.49 -8.54
CA ARG A 195 14.04 4.38 -10.01
C ARG A 195 12.60 4.14 -10.45
N ILE A 196 12.23 4.70 -11.60
CA ILE A 196 10.88 4.58 -12.18
C ILE A 196 10.99 4.00 -13.59
N ILE A 197 10.17 2.98 -13.87
CA ILE A 197 10.04 2.43 -15.22
C ILE A 197 8.93 3.20 -15.95
N PRO A 198 9.23 3.93 -17.04
CA PRO A 198 8.21 4.59 -17.83
C PRO A 198 7.40 3.54 -18.60
N ILE A 199 6.08 3.61 -18.53
CA ILE A 199 5.15 2.77 -19.27
C ILE A 199 4.11 3.63 -20.00
N THR A 200 3.45 3.06 -20.99
CA THR A 200 2.34 3.71 -21.72
C THR A 200 1.03 3.07 -21.31
N VAL A 201 0.09 3.87 -20.81
CA VAL A 201 -1.23 3.43 -20.34
C VAL A 201 -2.28 4.40 -20.87
N ASN A 202 -3.30 3.89 -21.57
CA ASN A 202 -4.31 4.68 -22.29
C ASN A 202 -3.70 5.78 -23.18
N GLY A 203 -2.61 5.45 -23.89
CA GLY A 203 -1.85 6.39 -24.73
C GLY A 203 -1.07 7.49 -23.98
N GLY A 204 -1.17 7.55 -22.65
CA GLY A 204 -0.49 8.53 -21.79
C GLY A 204 0.84 8.01 -21.23
N ARG A 205 1.64 8.93 -20.69
CA ARG A 205 2.91 8.63 -20.02
C ARG A 205 2.68 8.34 -18.54
N TRP A 206 3.06 7.14 -18.09
CA TRP A 206 2.91 6.70 -16.71
C TRP A 206 4.25 6.17 -16.18
N GLY A 207 4.39 6.17 -14.85
CA GLY A 207 5.51 5.57 -14.15
C GLY A 207 5.09 4.31 -13.39
N PHE A 208 5.90 3.26 -13.47
CA PHE A 208 5.77 2.06 -12.66
C PHE A 208 6.90 2.02 -11.62
N GLN A 209 6.52 1.88 -10.35
CA GLN A 209 7.44 1.76 -9.22
C GLN A 209 6.90 0.82 -8.14
N TYR A 210 7.78 0.34 -7.27
CA TYR A 210 7.36 -0.33 -6.03
C TYR A 210 7.09 0.67 -4.90
N SER A 211 6.23 0.26 -3.96
CA SER A 211 6.03 0.97 -2.70
C SER A 211 7.21 0.70 -1.76
N PRO A 212 7.80 1.72 -1.11
CA PRO A 212 8.92 1.51 -0.20
C PRO A 212 8.51 0.84 1.12
N TYR A 213 7.21 0.78 1.42
CA TYR A 213 6.67 0.23 2.68
C TYR A 213 6.13 -1.20 2.57
N VAL A 214 5.96 -1.72 1.35
CA VAL A 214 5.60 -3.12 1.00
C VAL A 214 4.64 -3.82 1.98
N TYR A 215 3.34 -3.65 1.76
CA TYR A 215 2.32 -4.37 2.56
C TYR A 215 2.23 -5.85 2.18
N TYR A 216 2.38 -6.16 0.90
CA TYR A 216 2.31 -7.50 0.30
C TYR A 216 3.37 -7.65 -0.80
N ASN A 217 3.56 -8.89 -1.27
CA ASN A 217 4.58 -9.19 -2.27
C ASN A 217 4.46 -8.30 -3.52
N GLU A 218 5.56 -7.67 -3.91
CA GLU A 218 5.63 -6.81 -5.11
C GLU A 218 4.57 -5.69 -5.14
N HIS A 219 4.16 -5.15 -3.98
CA HIS A 219 3.27 -3.99 -3.89
C HIS A 219 3.83 -2.82 -4.71
N CYS A 220 3.12 -2.48 -5.77
CA CYS A 220 3.52 -1.47 -6.74
C CYS A 220 2.50 -0.33 -6.85
N ILE A 221 2.99 0.77 -7.42
CA ILE A 221 2.26 2.00 -7.68
C ILE A 221 2.48 2.35 -9.16
N VAL A 222 1.38 2.63 -9.86
CA VAL A 222 1.38 3.08 -11.25
C VAL A 222 0.87 4.51 -11.26
N LEU A 223 1.75 5.48 -11.49
CA LEU A 223 1.47 6.89 -11.29
C LEU A 223 1.42 7.66 -12.61
N ASN A 224 0.50 8.61 -12.71
CA ASN A 224 0.36 9.43 -13.91
C ASN A 224 1.58 10.34 -14.04
N GLY A 225 2.15 10.47 -15.23
CA GLY A 225 3.27 11.40 -15.47
C GLY A 225 2.88 12.86 -15.24
N GLU A 226 1.59 13.18 -15.31
CA GLU A 226 1.05 14.50 -15.00
C GLU A 226 0.43 14.54 -13.61
N HIS A 227 0.68 15.62 -12.86
CA HIS A 227 0.07 15.85 -11.55
C HIS A 227 -1.35 16.37 -11.71
N THR A 228 -2.28 15.45 -11.96
CA THR A 228 -3.72 15.73 -12.04
C THR A 228 -4.47 14.95 -10.97
N PRO A 229 -5.54 15.50 -10.37
CA PRO A 229 -6.36 14.76 -9.41
C PRO A 229 -6.90 13.45 -9.97
N MET A 230 -7.01 12.47 -9.09
CA MET A 230 -7.54 11.16 -9.40
C MET A 230 -9.03 11.22 -9.73
N LYS A 231 -9.48 10.37 -10.68
CA LYS A 231 -10.90 10.25 -11.07
C LYS A 231 -11.24 8.80 -11.40
N ILE A 232 -12.49 8.42 -11.13
CA ILE A 232 -13.08 7.16 -11.59
C ILE A 232 -14.00 7.47 -12.77
N GLU A 233 -13.65 6.95 -13.93
CA GLU A 233 -14.36 7.14 -15.21
C GLU A 233 -14.09 5.96 -16.14
N LYS A 234 -14.71 5.94 -17.33
CA LYS A 234 -14.46 4.91 -18.35
C LYS A 234 -12.97 4.66 -18.60
N ASN A 235 -12.19 5.74 -18.74
CA ASN A 235 -10.75 5.65 -18.97
C ASN A 235 -10.00 4.99 -17.80
N THR A 236 -10.55 5.03 -16.59
CA THR A 236 -9.97 4.30 -15.44
C THR A 236 -9.92 2.81 -15.77
N PHE A 237 -11.01 2.22 -16.27
CA PHE A 237 -11.04 0.80 -16.62
C PHE A 237 -10.09 0.47 -17.77
N VAL A 238 -9.99 1.35 -18.79
CA VAL A 238 -8.99 1.21 -19.87
C VAL A 238 -7.58 1.18 -19.30
N LYS A 239 -7.24 2.15 -18.43
CA LYS A 239 -5.91 2.24 -17.79
C LYS A 239 -5.58 0.98 -16.99
N LEU A 240 -6.55 0.45 -16.23
CA LEU A 240 -6.36 -0.77 -15.45
C LEU A 240 -6.03 -1.97 -16.34
N PHE A 241 -6.79 -2.18 -17.41
CA PHE A 241 -6.56 -3.31 -18.32
C PHE A 241 -5.32 -3.15 -19.19
N ASP A 242 -4.95 -1.94 -19.59
CA ASP A 242 -3.67 -1.69 -20.28
C ASP A 242 -2.48 -2.14 -19.44
N PHE A 243 -2.48 -1.85 -18.14
CA PHE A 243 -1.45 -2.35 -17.24
C PHE A 243 -1.48 -3.88 -17.09
N VAL A 244 -2.66 -4.47 -16.88
CA VAL A 244 -2.80 -5.93 -16.74
C VAL A 244 -2.37 -6.65 -18.03
N LYS A 245 -2.53 -6.05 -19.20
CA LYS A 245 -1.98 -6.56 -20.47
C LYS A 245 -0.46 -6.51 -20.50
N LEU A 246 0.16 -5.44 -19.98
CA LEU A 246 1.61 -5.34 -19.86
C LEU A 246 2.20 -6.35 -18.85
N PHE A 247 1.51 -6.55 -17.72
CA PHE A 247 1.97 -7.41 -16.62
C PHE A 247 0.86 -8.38 -16.17
N PRO A 248 0.62 -9.48 -16.92
CA PRO A 248 -0.52 -10.37 -16.69
C PRO A 248 -0.53 -11.11 -15.36
N HIS A 249 0.62 -11.22 -14.69
CA HIS A 249 0.76 -11.83 -13.36
C HIS A 249 0.43 -10.88 -12.22
N TYR A 250 0.13 -9.61 -12.51
CA TYR A 250 -0.24 -8.60 -11.53
C TYR A 250 -1.74 -8.32 -11.58
N PHE A 251 -2.30 -7.89 -10.45
CA PHE A 251 -3.54 -7.13 -10.46
C PHE A 251 -3.20 -5.63 -10.43
N LEU A 252 -4.17 -4.80 -10.83
CA LEU A 252 -4.12 -3.35 -10.64
C LEU A 252 -5.50 -2.85 -10.23
N GLY A 253 -5.55 -1.97 -9.25
CA GLY A 253 -6.79 -1.36 -8.79
C GLY A 253 -6.63 0.11 -8.45
N SER A 254 -7.77 0.76 -8.28
CA SER A 254 -7.88 2.17 -7.95
C SER A 254 -8.63 2.33 -6.63
N ASN A 255 -8.22 3.27 -5.78
CA ASN A 255 -9.08 3.72 -4.69
C ASN A 255 -10.36 4.38 -5.24
N ALA A 256 -11.34 4.67 -4.40
CA ALA A 256 -12.43 5.57 -4.78
C ALA A 256 -11.93 7.02 -4.92
N ASP A 257 -12.56 7.80 -5.81
CA ASP A 257 -12.27 9.22 -6.05
C ASP A 257 -13.02 10.19 -5.13
N LEU A 258 -13.94 9.67 -4.32
CA LEU A 258 -14.69 10.46 -3.33
C LEU A 258 -13.97 10.48 -1.96
N PRO A 259 -14.10 11.58 -1.19
CA PRO A 259 -13.64 11.64 0.21
C PRO A 259 -14.22 10.49 1.05
N ILE A 260 -13.61 10.22 2.22
CA ILE A 260 -14.01 9.17 3.20
C ILE A 260 -13.80 7.72 2.71
N VAL A 261 -14.24 7.39 1.50
CA VAL A 261 -14.14 6.04 0.92
C VAL A 261 -12.88 5.82 0.07
N GLY A 262 -12.14 6.90 -0.21
CA GLY A 262 -10.90 6.90 -0.98
C GLY A 262 -9.61 6.75 -0.17
N GLY A 263 -8.50 6.61 -0.89
CA GLY A 263 -7.15 6.53 -0.35
C GLY A 263 -6.59 7.89 0.11
N SER A 264 -5.38 7.89 0.66
CA SER A 264 -4.77 9.06 1.30
C SER A 264 -4.24 10.14 0.35
N ILE A 265 -4.13 9.87 -0.96
CA ILE A 265 -3.60 10.79 -1.97
C ILE A 265 -4.58 10.91 -3.13
N LEU A 266 -5.49 11.88 -3.08
CA LEU A 266 -6.44 12.13 -4.17
C LEU A 266 -5.95 13.20 -5.18
N SER A 267 -4.87 13.92 -4.83
CA SER A 267 -4.35 15.04 -5.62
C SER A 267 -3.59 14.63 -6.88
N HIS A 268 -3.16 13.37 -6.98
CA HIS A 268 -2.41 12.85 -8.12
C HIS A 268 -2.94 11.46 -8.50
N ASP A 269 -3.42 11.33 -9.74
CA ASP A 269 -3.93 10.11 -10.37
C ASP A 269 -2.88 9.00 -10.34
N HIS A 270 -3.22 7.89 -9.67
CA HIS A 270 -2.37 6.73 -9.52
C HIS A 270 -3.20 5.48 -9.21
N PHE A 271 -2.61 4.33 -9.48
CA PHE A 271 -3.16 3.02 -9.19
C PHE A 271 -2.20 2.24 -8.30
N GLN A 272 -2.73 1.21 -7.65
CA GLN A 272 -1.97 0.30 -6.80
C GLN A 272 -2.19 -1.13 -7.25
N GLY A 273 -1.13 -1.93 -7.23
CA GLY A 273 -1.16 -3.30 -7.73
C GLY A 273 -0.04 -4.16 -7.16
N GLY A 274 0.13 -5.35 -7.72
CA GLY A 274 1.25 -6.22 -7.40
C GLY A 274 0.98 -7.68 -7.74
N ASN A 275 1.96 -8.53 -7.44
CA ASN A 275 1.89 -9.98 -7.60
C ASN A 275 1.50 -10.64 -6.27
N TYR A 276 0.21 -10.54 -5.93
CA TYR A 276 -0.38 -11.12 -4.73
C TYR A 276 -1.84 -11.51 -4.95
N THR A 277 -2.28 -12.60 -4.34
CA THR A 277 -3.66 -13.08 -4.41
C THR A 277 -4.38 -12.88 -3.08
N PHE A 278 -5.13 -11.79 -3.00
CA PHE A 278 -5.94 -11.43 -1.83
C PHE A 278 -7.13 -12.37 -1.62
N ALA A 279 -7.68 -12.33 -0.41
CA ALA A 279 -8.87 -13.09 -0.02
C ALA A 279 -10.07 -12.82 -0.94
N MET A 280 -10.36 -11.56 -1.28
CA MET A 280 -11.45 -11.19 -2.19
C MET A 280 -11.28 -11.82 -3.59
N ALA A 281 -10.05 -11.95 -4.09
CA ALA A 281 -9.80 -12.58 -5.39
C ALA A 281 -10.12 -14.08 -5.40
N LYS A 282 -10.01 -14.75 -4.24
CA LYS A 282 -10.37 -16.17 -4.05
C LYS A 282 -11.84 -16.36 -3.71
N ALA A 283 -12.52 -15.32 -3.24
CA ALA A 283 -13.92 -15.39 -2.83
C ALA A 283 -14.81 -15.79 -4.03
N PRO A 284 -15.72 -16.75 -3.84
CA PRO A 284 -16.58 -17.22 -4.91
C PRO A 284 -17.67 -16.19 -5.24
N VAL A 285 -18.20 -16.28 -6.46
CA VAL A 285 -19.50 -15.68 -6.79
C VAL A 285 -20.58 -16.42 -6.00
N GLU A 286 -21.33 -15.68 -5.18
CA GLU A 286 -22.45 -16.20 -4.38
C GLU A 286 -23.74 -16.25 -5.21
N ILE A 287 -24.01 -15.18 -5.97
CA ILE A 287 -25.22 -15.04 -6.77
C ILE A 287 -24.81 -14.66 -8.20
N PRO A 288 -24.89 -15.59 -9.17
CA PRO A 288 -24.69 -15.25 -10.57
C PRO A 288 -25.84 -14.36 -11.05
N VAL A 289 -25.54 -13.39 -11.91
CA VAL A 289 -26.52 -12.47 -12.48
C VAL A 289 -26.28 -12.32 -13.98
N THR A 290 -27.34 -11.97 -14.71
CA THR A 290 -27.27 -11.61 -16.13
C THR A 290 -27.64 -10.15 -16.26
N ILE A 291 -26.79 -9.38 -16.95
CA ILE A 291 -27.00 -7.95 -17.17
C ILE A 291 -27.47 -7.76 -18.61
N PRO A 292 -28.66 -7.15 -18.84
CA PRO A 292 -29.20 -6.96 -20.18
C PRO A 292 -28.22 -6.22 -21.11
N GLY A 293 -28.03 -6.75 -22.32
CA GLY A 293 -27.07 -6.23 -23.32
C GLY A 293 -25.61 -6.61 -23.05
N TYR A 294 -25.35 -7.41 -22.02
CA TYR A 294 -24.04 -7.96 -21.66
C TYR A 294 -24.12 -9.46 -21.32
N GLU A 295 -25.01 -10.19 -21.98
CA GLU A 295 -25.22 -11.62 -21.77
C GLU A 295 -23.98 -12.48 -22.13
N ASP A 296 -23.03 -11.90 -22.86
CA ASP A 296 -21.73 -12.47 -23.21
C ASP A 296 -20.67 -12.34 -22.10
N VAL A 297 -20.97 -11.60 -21.02
CA VAL A 297 -20.07 -11.38 -19.88
C VAL A 297 -20.56 -12.17 -18.67
N GLU A 298 -19.66 -12.93 -18.04
CA GLU A 298 -19.96 -13.58 -16.76
C GLU A 298 -20.04 -12.51 -15.66
N ALA A 299 -21.15 -12.43 -14.94
CA ALA A 299 -21.35 -11.45 -13.87
C ALA A 299 -21.92 -12.09 -12.60
N GLY A 300 -21.57 -11.56 -11.43
CA GLY A 300 -22.10 -12.07 -10.17
C GLY A 300 -21.72 -11.28 -8.94
N ILE A 301 -22.55 -11.39 -7.91
CA ILE A 301 -22.29 -10.85 -6.57
C ILE A 301 -21.30 -11.77 -5.87
N VAL A 302 -20.18 -11.22 -5.39
CA VAL A 302 -19.14 -11.99 -4.68
C VAL A 302 -19.56 -12.22 -3.23
N LYS A 303 -19.25 -13.41 -2.68
CA LYS A 303 -19.38 -13.70 -1.24
C LYS A 303 -18.32 -12.93 -0.44
N TRP A 304 -18.54 -11.63 -0.25
CA TRP A 304 -17.58 -10.71 0.35
C TRP A 304 -18.31 -9.72 1.29
N PRO A 305 -17.67 -9.20 2.37
CA PRO A 305 -18.34 -8.28 3.30
C PRO A 305 -18.67 -6.94 2.66
N LEU A 306 -17.93 -6.53 1.61
CA LEU A 306 -18.28 -5.39 0.78
C LEU A 306 -19.17 -5.82 -0.40
N SER A 307 -19.95 -4.87 -0.91
CA SER A 307 -20.82 -5.08 -2.08
C SER A 307 -20.00 -5.07 -3.35
N VAL A 308 -19.64 -6.26 -3.85
CA VAL A 308 -18.78 -6.42 -5.03
C VAL A 308 -19.54 -7.11 -6.15
N LEU A 309 -19.58 -6.46 -7.30
CA LEU A 309 -19.97 -7.07 -8.57
C LEU A 309 -18.69 -7.50 -9.31
N ARG A 310 -18.53 -8.80 -9.52
CA ARG A 310 -17.44 -9.35 -10.33
C ARG A 310 -17.94 -9.55 -11.74
N VAL A 311 -17.16 -9.09 -12.72
CA VAL A 311 -17.41 -9.31 -14.15
C VAL A 311 -16.18 -9.94 -14.80
N ARG A 312 -16.40 -10.89 -15.73
CA ARG A 312 -15.33 -11.67 -16.36
C ARG A 312 -15.63 -11.94 -17.83
N SER A 313 -14.62 -11.73 -18.68
CA SER A 313 -14.70 -11.98 -20.13
C SER A 313 -13.30 -12.14 -20.71
N ARG A 314 -13.20 -12.75 -21.90
CA ARG A 314 -11.95 -12.76 -22.69
C ARG A 314 -11.74 -11.46 -23.46
N ASP A 315 -12.79 -10.66 -23.64
CA ASP A 315 -12.75 -9.35 -24.30
C ASP A 315 -12.78 -8.24 -23.24
N GLU A 316 -11.64 -7.57 -23.04
CA GLU A 316 -11.56 -6.48 -22.06
C GLU A 316 -12.42 -5.28 -22.45
N THR A 317 -12.70 -5.08 -23.74
CA THR A 317 -13.54 -3.98 -24.23
C THR A 317 -14.97 -4.14 -23.71
N ARG A 318 -15.50 -5.36 -23.71
CA ARG A 318 -16.82 -5.67 -23.14
C ARG A 318 -16.88 -5.41 -21.64
N LEU A 319 -15.81 -5.72 -20.91
CA LEU A 319 -15.71 -5.41 -19.48
C LEU A 319 -15.66 -3.91 -19.22
N ILE A 320 -14.94 -3.15 -20.05
CA ILE A 320 -14.83 -1.69 -19.94
C ILE A 320 -16.20 -1.02 -20.19
N GLU A 321 -16.93 -1.42 -21.22
CA GLU A 321 -18.28 -0.89 -21.50
C GLU A 321 -19.25 -1.22 -20.37
N LEU A 322 -19.25 -2.46 -19.88
CA LEU A 322 -20.10 -2.87 -18.77
C LEU A 322 -19.76 -2.11 -17.47
N ALA A 323 -18.47 -1.95 -17.16
CA ALA A 323 -18.03 -1.23 -15.98
C ALA A 323 -18.40 0.25 -16.02
N ASP A 324 -18.31 0.89 -17.18
CA ASP A 324 -18.76 2.27 -17.39
C ASP A 324 -20.28 2.40 -17.25
N HIS A 325 -21.04 1.43 -17.76
CA HIS A 325 -22.49 1.35 -17.55
C HIS A 325 -22.85 1.24 -16.06
N VAL A 326 -22.24 0.28 -15.35
CA VAL A 326 -22.42 0.09 -13.90
C VAL A 326 -22.07 1.36 -13.12
N LEU A 327 -20.93 2.00 -13.44
CA LEU A 327 -20.50 3.23 -12.78
C LEU A 327 -21.51 4.37 -12.96
N LYS A 328 -22.01 4.57 -14.19
CA LYS A 328 -22.97 5.64 -14.50
C LYS A 328 -24.30 5.43 -13.79
N VAL A 329 -24.84 4.20 -13.85
CA VAL A 329 -26.09 3.87 -13.16
C VAL A 329 -25.90 4.00 -11.65
N TRP A 330 -24.83 3.45 -11.08
CA TRP A 330 -24.53 3.54 -9.65
C TRP A 330 -24.45 4.99 -9.16
N ARG A 331 -23.75 5.86 -9.90
CA ARG A 331 -23.62 7.28 -9.55
C ARG A 331 -24.94 8.02 -9.47
N ALA A 332 -25.96 7.59 -10.21
CA ALA A 332 -27.30 8.18 -10.21
C ALA A 332 -28.31 7.39 -9.37
N TYR A 333 -27.91 6.28 -8.77
CA TYR A 333 -28.82 5.35 -8.11
C TYR A 333 -29.12 5.76 -6.66
N THR A 334 -30.41 5.92 -6.35
CA THR A 334 -30.93 6.13 -4.99
C THR A 334 -31.90 5.00 -4.65
N ASP A 335 -31.75 4.44 -3.46
CA ASP A 335 -32.61 3.43 -2.86
C ASP A 335 -32.76 3.77 -1.37
N GLU A 336 -33.78 4.56 -1.05
CA GLU A 336 -34.04 5.07 0.30
C GLU A 336 -34.30 3.93 1.29
N GLU A 337 -34.95 2.84 0.85
CA GLU A 337 -35.19 1.65 1.68
C GLU A 337 -33.88 0.99 2.12
N ALA A 338 -32.84 1.10 1.30
CA ALA A 338 -31.49 0.60 1.60
C ALA A 338 -30.56 1.67 2.21
N CYS A 339 -31.08 2.89 2.49
CA CYS A 339 -30.30 4.04 2.94
C CYS A 339 -29.19 4.46 1.94
N ILE A 340 -29.43 4.29 0.65
CA ILE A 340 -28.47 4.64 -0.41
C ILE A 340 -28.98 5.87 -1.14
N PHE A 341 -28.18 6.92 -1.12
CA PHE A 341 -28.49 8.17 -1.83
C PHE A 341 -27.37 8.46 -2.81
N ALA A 342 -27.73 8.76 -4.06
CA ALA A 342 -26.77 9.20 -5.07
C ALA A 342 -26.12 10.54 -4.72
N GLU A 343 -26.89 11.44 -4.11
CA GLU A 343 -26.51 12.82 -3.78
C GLU A 343 -27.33 13.31 -2.58
N THR A 344 -26.72 14.13 -1.71
CA THR A 344 -27.45 14.97 -0.73
C THR A 344 -26.90 16.40 -0.77
N ASP A 345 -27.78 17.40 -0.76
CA ASP A 345 -27.41 18.83 -0.81
C ASP A 345 -26.43 19.22 -1.96
N GLY A 346 -26.47 18.50 -3.09
CA GLY A 346 -25.56 18.71 -4.22
C GLY A 346 -24.23 17.97 -4.14
N GLU A 347 -23.96 17.25 -3.04
CA GLU A 347 -22.74 16.45 -2.85
C GLU A 347 -22.97 14.99 -3.29
N PRO A 348 -22.24 14.49 -4.30
CA PRO A 348 -22.41 13.13 -4.80
C PRO A 348 -21.78 12.10 -3.85
N HIS A 349 -22.43 10.95 -3.71
CA HIS A 349 -22.00 9.92 -2.75
C HIS A 349 -21.53 8.61 -3.35
N ASN A 350 -22.04 8.23 -4.52
CA ASN A 350 -21.78 6.91 -5.10
C ASN A 350 -20.53 6.90 -6.00
N THR A 351 -19.65 5.92 -5.78
CA THR A 351 -18.51 5.62 -6.66
C THR A 351 -18.11 4.15 -6.53
N VAL A 352 -17.03 3.72 -7.19
CA VAL A 352 -16.53 2.35 -7.12
C VAL A 352 -15.04 2.31 -6.81
N THR A 353 -14.60 1.22 -6.20
CA THR A 353 -13.20 0.81 -6.14
C THR A 353 -13.04 -0.34 -7.15
N PRO A 354 -12.45 -0.09 -8.34
CA PRO A 354 -12.25 -1.11 -9.36
C PRO A 354 -10.91 -1.85 -9.19
N ILE A 355 -10.92 -3.18 -9.40
CA ILE A 355 -9.74 -4.03 -9.34
C ILE A 355 -9.72 -4.97 -10.54
N ALA A 356 -8.78 -4.76 -11.46
CA ALA A 356 -8.58 -5.58 -12.64
C ALA A 356 -7.48 -6.63 -12.42
N ARG A 357 -7.65 -7.80 -13.02
CA ARG A 357 -6.63 -8.86 -13.07
C ARG A 357 -6.86 -9.77 -14.28
N LYS A 358 -5.88 -10.62 -14.58
CA LYS A 358 -6.02 -11.70 -15.55
C LYS A 358 -6.02 -13.06 -14.83
N THR A 359 -7.00 -13.90 -15.13
CA THR A 359 -7.15 -15.25 -14.57
C THR A 359 -7.21 -16.26 -15.71
N GLY A 360 -6.06 -16.89 -15.99
CA GLY A 360 -5.88 -17.71 -17.19
C GLY A 360 -5.98 -16.85 -18.45
N GLU A 361 -6.89 -17.21 -19.36
CA GLU A 361 -7.12 -16.46 -20.60
C GLU A 361 -8.16 -15.34 -20.47
N ALA A 362 -8.85 -15.25 -19.33
CA ALA A 362 -9.91 -14.27 -19.13
C ALA A 362 -9.42 -13.08 -18.29
N PHE A 363 -9.94 -11.91 -18.61
CA PHE A 363 -9.87 -10.72 -17.77
C PHE A 363 -11.00 -10.74 -16.75
N GLU A 364 -10.72 -10.24 -15.55
CA GLU A 364 -11.67 -10.11 -14.46
C GLU A 364 -11.58 -8.70 -13.88
N LEU A 365 -12.74 -8.13 -13.56
CA LEU A 365 -12.87 -6.84 -12.90
C LEU A 365 -13.83 -6.97 -11.73
N ASP A 366 -13.33 -6.68 -10.53
CA ASP A 366 -14.15 -6.49 -9.35
C ASP A 366 -14.54 -5.01 -9.24
N LEU A 367 -15.84 -4.74 -9.14
CA LEU A 367 -16.39 -3.41 -8.88
C LEU A 367 -16.96 -3.41 -7.46
N ALA A 368 -16.17 -2.96 -6.49
CA ALA A 368 -16.66 -2.74 -5.13
C ALA A 368 -17.43 -1.42 -5.07
N LEU A 369 -18.73 -1.48 -4.83
CA LEU A 369 -19.60 -0.31 -4.69
C LEU A 369 -19.26 0.44 -3.40
N ARG A 370 -19.09 1.76 -3.51
CA ARG A 370 -18.75 2.65 -2.40
C ARG A 370 -19.75 3.79 -2.32
N ASN A 371 -20.01 4.24 -1.10
CA ASN A 371 -20.82 5.42 -0.81
C ASN A 371 -20.20 6.20 0.37
N ASN A 372 -20.00 7.52 0.21
CA ASN A 372 -19.33 8.36 1.21
C ASN A 372 -20.26 9.16 2.13
N MET A 373 -21.57 8.86 2.12
CA MET A 373 -22.56 9.58 2.89
C MET A 373 -22.26 9.55 4.39
N THR A 374 -22.52 10.67 5.06
CA THR A 374 -22.38 10.82 6.51
C THR A 374 -23.73 11.14 7.15
N THR A 375 -23.89 10.80 8.42
CA THR A 375 -25.03 11.22 9.25
C THR A 375 -24.51 11.78 10.58
N GLU A 376 -25.40 12.38 11.39
CA GLU A 376 -25.03 12.80 12.76
C GLU A 376 -24.54 11.63 13.62
N GLU A 377 -25.13 10.44 13.44
CA GLU A 377 -24.70 9.21 14.11
C GLU A 377 -23.36 8.68 13.58
N HIS A 378 -23.14 8.80 12.27
CA HIS A 378 -21.93 8.34 11.59
C HIS A 378 -21.21 9.49 10.86
N PRO A 379 -20.56 10.41 11.61
CA PRO A 379 -19.91 11.59 11.03
C PRO A 379 -18.65 11.26 10.23
N LEU A 380 -18.10 10.04 10.39
CA LEU A 380 -16.98 9.53 9.59
C LEU A 380 -17.42 8.70 8.38
N GLY A 381 -18.74 8.60 8.13
CA GLY A 381 -19.31 7.83 7.03
C GLY A 381 -20.20 6.70 7.53
N VAL A 382 -21.37 6.55 6.92
CA VAL A 382 -22.31 5.43 7.17
C VAL A 382 -21.70 4.10 6.77
N TYR A 383 -20.98 4.10 5.64
CA TYR A 383 -20.30 2.94 5.06
C TYR A 383 -18.78 3.00 5.29
N HIS A 384 -18.41 3.19 6.55
CA HIS A 384 -17.03 3.30 7.05
C HIS A 384 -16.97 2.67 8.45
N PRO A 385 -15.80 2.23 8.97
CA PRO A 385 -15.68 1.72 10.34
C PRO A 385 -16.44 2.55 11.38
N HIS A 386 -17.33 1.91 12.13
CA HIS A 386 -18.12 2.56 13.17
C HIS A 386 -17.35 2.75 14.48
N ALA A 387 -17.83 3.64 15.33
CA ALA A 387 -17.15 4.11 16.54
C ALA A 387 -16.64 2.99 17.47
N GLN A 388 -17.40 1.90 17.56
CA GLN A 388 -17.10 0.74 18.39
C GLN A 388 -15.83 -0.03 17.96
N TYR A 389 -15.33 0.17 16.74
CA TYR A 389 -14.13 -0.49 16.23
C TYR A 389 -12.92 0.46 16.06
N HIS A 390 -13.08 1.75 16.37
CA HIS A 390 -12.03 2.77 16.19
C HIS A 390 -10.81 2.56 17.08
N ASN A 391 -10.95 1.78 18.15
CA ASN A 391 -9.82 1.36 18.97
C ASN A 391 -8.80 0.52 18.16
N ILE A 392 -9.30 -0.30 17.21
CA ILE A 392 -8.49 -1.10 16.29
C ILE A 392 -8.25 -0.35 14.98
N LYS A 393 -9.31 0.00 14.25
CA LYS A 393 -9.23 0.65 12.93
C LYS A 393 -10.19 1.82 12.84
N LYS A 394 -9.65 3.02 12.66
CA LYS A 394 -10.44 4.25 12.51
C LYS A 394 -10.30 4.87 11.12
N GLU A 395 -9.14 4.69 10.49
CA GLU A 395 -8.79 5.29 9.21
C GLU A 395 -9.56 4.62 8.06
N ASN A 396 -9.61 5.30 6.92
CA ASN A 396 -10.32 4.87 5.71
C ASN A 396 -10.00 3.44 5.27
N ILE A 397 -10.99 2.81 4.64
CA ILE A 397 -10.89 1.51 3.98
C ILE A 397 -10.50 1.76 2.53
N GLY A 398 -9.20 1.70 2.26
CA GLY A 398 -8.64 1.86 0.92
C GLY A 398 -8.70 0.57 0.11
N LEU A 399 -8.15 0.62 -1.10
CA LEU A 399 -8.09 -0.52 -2.02
C LEU A 399 -7.57 -1.80 -1.37
N ILE A 400 -6.51 -1.69 -0.55
CA ILE A 400 -5.85 -2.85 0.07
C ILE A 400 -6.79 -3.52 1.08
N GLU A 401 -7.45 -2.73 1.93
CA GLU A 401 -8.41 -3.24 2.90
C GLU A 401 -9.66 -3.82 2.22
N VAL A 402 -10.16 -3.17 1.15
CA VAL A 402 -11.27 -3.69 0.32
C VAL A 402 -11.01 -5.13 -0.13
N MET A 403 -9.76 -5.45 -0.49
CA MET A 403 -9.38 -6.78 -0.95
C MET A 403 -9.16 -7.80 0.19
N GLY A 404 -9.13 -7.36 1.45
CA GLY A 404 -9.04 -8.23 2.63
C GLY A 404 -7.70 -8.21 3.37
N LEU A 405 -6.87 -7.17 3.19
CA LEU A 405 -5.65 -6.98 3.99
C LEU A 405 -5.77 -5.75 4.91
N ALA A 406 -5.79 -5.98 6.23
CA ALA A 406 -5.85 -4.93 7.23
C ALA A 406 -4.47 -4.29 7.41
N VAL A 407 -4.33 -3.00 7.06
CA VAL A 407 -3.15 -2.21 7.44
C VAL A 407 -3.45 -1.47 8.74
N LEU A 408 -2.86 -1.95 9.83
CA LEU A 408 -3.08 -1.47 11.19
C LEU A 408 -1.94 -0.55 11.66
N PRO A 409 -2.24 0.46 12.51
CA PRO A 409 -1.24 1.41 13.00
C PRO A 409 -0.24 0.76 13.97
N SER A 410 1.03 1.22 13.92
CA SER A 410 2.14 0.72 14.74
C SER A 410 1.85 0.67 16.24
N ARG A 411 1.10 1.65 16.76
CA ARG A 411 0.66 1.73 18.18
C ARG A 411 0.01 0.45 18.69
N LEU A 412 -0.67 -0.30 17.82
CA LEU A 412 -1.43 -1.48 18.23
C LEU A 412 -0.53 -2.59 18.75
N LYS A 413 0.73 -2.66 18.30
CA LYS A 413 1.68 -3.64 18.83
C LYS A 413 1.84 -3.46 20.35
N ASP A 414 2.21 -2.26 20.77
CA ASP A 414 2.49 -1.98 22.17
C ASP A 414 1.21 -1.95 23.02
N GLU A 415 0.08 -1.53 22.42
CA GLU A 415 -1.25 -1.63 23.05
C GLU A 415 -1.66 -3.09 23.29
N MET A 416 -1.40 -4.00 22.34
CA MET A 416 -1.69 -5.43 22.48
C MET A 416 -0.82 -6.09 23.57
N GLU A 417 0.47 -5.76 23.62
CA GLU A 417 1.38 -6.26 24.67
C GLU A 417 0.90 -5.83 26.07
N LEU A 418 0.49 -4.57 26.23
CA LEU A 418 -0.03 -4.06 27.50
C LEU A 418 -1.42 -4.64 27.84
N LEU A 419 -2.28 -4.84 26.83
CA LEU A 419 -3.56 -5.51 27.00
C LEU A 419 -3.38 -6.95 27.47
N ALA A 420 -2.41 -7.67 26.92
CA ALA A 420 -2.10 -9.04 27.33
C ALA A 420 -1.72 -9.13 28.81
N GLU A 421 -0.88 -8.22 29.30
CA GLU A 421 -0.54 -8.11 30.73
C GLU A 421 -1.80 -7.86 31.58
N TYR A 422 -2.60 -6.85 31.21
CA TYR A 422 -3.78 -6.47 32.01
C TYR A 422 -4.83 -7.58 32.06
N ILE A 423 -5.08 -8.25 30.94
CA ILE A 423 -6.06 -9.35 30.86
C ILE A 423 -5.60 -10.53 31.72
N THR A 424 -4.34 -10.94 31.60
CA THR A 424 -3.82 -12.14 32.29
C THR A 424 -3.64 -11.94 33.80
N GLU A 425 -3.44 -10.70 34.24
CA GLU A 425 -3.34 -10.35 35.66
C GLU A 425 -4.67 -9.90 36.29
N GLY A 426 -5.75 -9.81 35.50
CA GLY A 426 -7.05 -9.36 35.98
C GLY A 426 -7.09 -7.89 36.38
N ARG A 427 -6.21 -7.05 35.81
CA ARG A 427 -6.18 -5.60 36.05
C ARG A 427 -7.31 -4.90 35.30
N ASP A 428 -7.73 -3.74 35.81
CA ASP A 428 -8.73 -2.90 35.18
C ASP A 428 -8.13 -2.09 34.02
N ILE A 429 -8.47 -2.50 32.78
CA ILE A 429 -8.00 -1.87 31.52
C ILE A 429 -8.37 -0.38 31.44
N SER A 430 -9.52 0.01 32.01
CA SER A 430 -10.01 1.41 31.93
C SER A 430 -9.11 2.41 32.65
N ARG A 431 -8.22 1.93 33.54
CA ARG A 431 -7.30 2.78 34.32
C ARG A 431 -5.99 3.10 33.60
N SER A 432 -5.71 2.50 32.45
CA SER A 432 -4.50 2.79 31.69
C SER A 432 -4.84 3.72 30.53
N GLU A 433 -4.30 4.95 30.54
CA GLU A 433 -4.54 5.94 29.48
C GLU A 433 -4.22 5.40 28.08
N LYS A 434 -3.21 4.54 27.96
CA LYS A 434 -2.79 3.95 26.67
C LYS A 434 -3.82 2.98 26.10
N ILE A 435 -4.48 2.18 26.95
CA ILE A 435 -5.34 1.08 26.51
C ILE A 435 -6.81 1.19 26.95
N ALA A 436 -7.20 2.26 27.66
CA ALA A 436 -8.56 2.46 28.17
C ALA A 436 -9.62 2.37 27.06
N LYS A 437 -9.31 2.86 25.86
CA LYS A 437 -10.17 2.76 24.66
C LYS A 437 -10.49 1.32 24.23
N HIS A 438 -9.73 0.33 24.68
CA HIS A 438 -9.97 -1.09 24.40
C HIS A 438 -10.77 -1.79 25.49
N ALA A 439 -11.15 -1.13 26.59
CA ALA A 439 -11.82 -1.78 27.71
C ALA A 439 -13.15 -2.45 27.31
N ALA A 440 -14.01 -1.74 26.57
CA ALA A 440 -15.27 -2.28 26.08
C ALA A 440 -15.06 -3.42 25.06
N TRP A 441 -14.06 -3.27 24.19
CA TRP A 441 -13.68 -4.29 23.22
C TRP A 441 -13.19 -5.58 23.90
N ALA A 442 -12.28 -5.47 24.88
CA ALA A 442 -11.80 -6.60 25.67
C ALA A 442 -12.91 -7.28 26.47
N ALA A 443 -13.86 -6.50 27.00
CA ALA A 443 -15.03 -7.04 27.69
C ALA A 443 -15.94 -7.85 26.75
N SER A 444 -16.04 -7.48 25.47
CA SER A 444 -16.92 -8.14 24.48
C SER A 444 -16.55 -9.60 24.16
N PHE A 445 -15.30 -9.99 24.41
CA PHE A 445 -14.84 -11.38 24.26
C PHE A 445 -14.44 -12.05 25.57
N LYS A 446 -14.62 -11.35 26.69
CA LYS A 446 -14.40 -11.94 28.01
C LYS A 446 -15.34 -13.13 28.21
N GLY A 447 -14.78 -14.29 28.52
CA GLY A 447 -15.53 -15.54 28.70
C GLY A 447 -15.77 -16.34 27.42
N ARG A 448 -15.46 -15.81 26.22
CA ARG A 448 -15.42 -16.61 24.98
C ARG A 448 -14.21 -17.54 24.93
N TYR A 449 -13.15 -17.18 25.64
CA TYR A 449 -11.89 -17.92 25.70
C TYR A 449 -11.48 -18.18 27.14
N GLN A 450 -10.79 -19.30 27.37
CA GLN A 450 -9.97 -19.47 28.56
C GLN A 450 -8.59 -18.83 28.30
N ILE A 451 -8.44 -17.58 28.75
CA ILE A 451 -7.23 -16.79 28.49
C ILE A 451 -6.15 -17.11 29.53
N THR A 452 -4.94 -17.42 29.06
CA THR A 452 -3.74 -17.67 29.86
C THR A 452 -2.59 -16.79 29.38
N LYS A 453 -1.47 -16.76 30.10
CA LYS A 453 -0.28 -16.00 29.69
C LYS A 453 0.30 -16.50 28.38
N GLU A 454 0.12 -17.77 28.08
CA GLU A 454 0.66 -18.44 26.91
C GLU A 454 -0.17 -18.17 25.65
N ASN A 455 -1.50 -18.01 25.76
CA ASN A 455 -2.39 -17.89 24.60
C ASN A 455 -2.96 -16.49 24.37
N VAL A 456 -2.80 -15.55 25.31
CA VAL A 456 -3.46 -14.24 25.26
C VAL A 456 -3.14 -13.45 23.99
N MET A 457 -1.90 -13.53 23.50
CA MET A 457 -1.50 -12.82 22.28
C MET A 457 -2.19 -13.38 21.03
N ASP A 458 -2.43 -14.69 20.98
CA ASP A 458 -3.14 -15.31 19.86
C ASP A 458 -4.64 -15.00 19.92
N VAL A 459 -5.23 -14.98 21.13
CA VAL A 459 -6.60 -14.50 21.33
C VAL A 459 -6.75 -13.04 20.88
N LEU A 460 -5.80 -12.17 21.22
CA LEU A 460 -5.83 -10.77 20.77
C LEU A 460 -5.70 -10.65 19.24
N LYS A 461 -4.80 -11.41 18.62
CA LYS A 461 -4.65 -11.45 17.15
C LYS A 461 -5.92 -11.92 16.45
N GLU A 462 -6.57 -12.95 16.98
CA GLU A 462 -7.84 -13.49 16.49
C GLU A 462 -8.95 -12.44 16.58
N GLU A 463 -9.12 -11.83 17.77
CA GLU A 463 -10.15 -10.80 17.97
C GLU A 463 -9.91 -9.54 17.14
N VAL A 464 -8.64 -9.19 16.85
CA VAL A 464 -8.32 -8.11 15.90
C VAL A 464 -8.80 -8.47 14.49
N GLY A 465 -8.60 -9.71 14.02
CA GLY A 465 -9.09 -10.13 12.70
C GLY A 465 -10.61 -10.22 12.62
N ILE A 466 -11.27 -10.71 13.68
CA ILE A 466 -12.74 -10.68 13.81
C ILE A 466 -13.24 -9.23 13.75
N THR A 467 -12.57 -8.32 14.46
CA THR A 467 -12.94 -6.89 14.46
C THR A 467 -12.74 -6.28 13.08
N PHE A 468 -11.66 -6.60 12.38
CA PHE A 468 -11.44 -6.13 11.02
C PHE A 468 -12.51 -6.64 10.04
N THR A 469 -12.96 -7.88 10.19
CA THR A 469 -14.07 -8.41 9.38
C THR A 469 -15.33 -7.56 9.56
N LYS A 470 -15.67 -7.20 10.81
CA LYS A 470 -16.81 -6.32 11.11
C LYS A 470 -16.62 -4.91 10.55
N VAL A 471 -15.40 -4.39 10.57
CA VAL A 471 -15.06 -3.11 9.94
C VAL A 471 -15.31 -3.13 8.43
N LEU A 472 -15.03 -4.26 7.76
CA LEU A 472 -15.37 -4.42 6.34
C LEU A 472 -16.89 -4.55 6.12
N GLU A 473 -17.60 -5.22 7.03
CA GLU A 473 -19.07 -5.31 7.00
C GLU A 473 -19.74 -3.93 7.19
N ASP A 474 -19.20 -3.08 8.06
CA ASP A 474 -19.63 -1.68 8.20
C ASP A 474 -19.45 -0.93 6.87
N ALA A 475 -18.32 -1.15 6.18
CA ALA A 475 -18.00 -0.52 4.91
C ALA A 475 -18.79 -1.04 3.70
N GLY A 476 -19.47 -2.19 3.81
CA GLY A 476 -20.34 -2.72 2.76
C GLY A 476 -21.64 -1.92 2.64
N VAL A 477 -21.95 -1.45 1.43
CA VAL A 477 -23.16 -0.65 1.15
C VAL A 477 -24.43 -1.48 1.30
N TYR A 478 -24.44 -2.67 0.71
CA TYR A 478 -25.41 -3.73 0.93
C TYR A 478 -24.86 -4.77 1.90
N LYS A 479 -25.55 -4.98 3.02
CA LYS A 479 -25.14 -5.95 4.04
C LYS A 479 -25.30 -7.39 3.55
N CYS A 480 -24.54 -8.31 4.14
CA CYS A 480 -24.61 -9.75 3.87
C CYS A 480 -25.79 -10.43 4.59
N THR A 481 -26.98 -9.82 4.48
CA THR A 481 -28.26 -10.36 4.98
C THR A 481 -29.20 -10.61 3.80
N GLU A 482 -30.31 -11.31 4.02
CA GLU A 482 -31.30 -11.54 2.97
C GLU A 482 -31.86 -10.21 2.40
N GLU A 483 -32.13 -9.24 3.27
CA GLU A 483 -32.60 -7.90 2.89
C GLU A 483 -31.55 -7.15 2.08
N GLY A 484 -30.29 -7.19 2.52
CA GLY A 484 -29.19 -6.54 1.80
C GLY A 484 -28.96 -7.16 0.41
N ARG A 485 -29.09 -8.48 0.27
CA ARG A 485 -29.00 -9.15 -1.04
C ARG A 485 -30.18 -8.85 -1.94
N LYS A 486 -31.41 -8.77 -1.40
CA LYS A 486 -32.59 -8.32 -2.16
C LYS A 486 -32.39 -6.89 -2.67
N ALA A 487 -31.89 -5.98 -1.83
CA ALA A 487 -31.61 -4.61 -2.21
C ALA A 487 -30.48 -4.52 -3.27
N PHE A 488 -29.42 -5.32 -3.15
CA PHE A 488 -28.37 -5.36 -4.17
C PHE A 488 -28.93 -5.87 -5.52
N LEU A 489 -29.79 -6.90 -5.50
CA LEU A 489 -30.45 -7.39 -6.70
C LEU A 489 -31.39 -6.35 -7.35
N ARG A 490 -32.02 -5.46 -6.58
CA ARG A 490 -32.77 -4.32 -7.15
C ARG A 490 -31.86 -3.38 -7.93
N PHE A 491 -30.67 -3.07 -7.40
CA PHE A 491 -29.69 -2.30 -8.15
C PHE A 491 -29.25 -3.03 -9.42
N ILE A 492 -28.98 -4.35 -9.35
CA ILE A 492 -28.65 -5.14 -10.54
C ILE A 492 -29.77 -5.10 -11.60
N GLN A 493 -31.03 -5.06 -11.20
CA GLN A 493 -32.17 -4.91 -12.14
C GLN A 493 -32.26 -3.52 -12.78
N ALA A 494 -31.60 -2.51 -12.22
CA ALA A 494 -31.52 -1.17 -12.78
C ALA A 494 -30.35 -1.01 -13.78
N LEU A 495 -29.46 -2.01 -13.87
CA LEU A 495 -28.43 -2.14 -14.92
C LEU A 495 -29.07 -2.68 -16.20
#